data_AF-A0A2N2JWI9-F1
#
_entry.id   AF-A0A2N2JWI9-F1
#
_cell.length_a   1.000
_cell.length_b   1.000
_cell.length_c   1.000
_cell.angle_alpha   90.00
_cell.angle_beta   90.00
_cell.angle_gamma   90.00
#
_symmetry.space_group_name_H-M   'P 1'
#
loop_
_entity.id
_entity.type
_entity.pdbx_description
1 polymer ?
#
loop_
_entity_poly.entity_id
_entity_poly.type
_entity_poly.pdbx_seq_one_letter_code
_entity_poly.pdbx_strand_id
1 'polypeptide(L)'
;MAKGRGITLIQEISVSKRLTHLALSDDGFLFDTASGNTFTLNSSATFILRRLIEGRDRKEIAEELCRAYDTGEEIAMQDIDQFLQYLLDLELLPQKDQEKRP
;
A
#
# COMPACT_ATOMS: atom_id res chain seq x y z
N MET A 1 -30.10 -19.27 -18.17
CA MET A 1 -29.80 -18.19 -17.21
C MET A 1 -28.58 -18.61 -16.40
N ALA A 2 -27.39 -18.09 -16.71
CA ALA A 2 -26.16 -18.39 -15.99
C ALA A 2 -25.66 -17.11 -15.33
N LYS A 3 -25.52 -17.16 -14.00
CA LYS A 3 -25.14 -16.05 -13.10
C LYS A 3 -23.76 -15.48 -13.46
N GLY A 4 -23.62 -14.20 -13.17
CA GLY A 4 -22.57 -13.29 -13.62
C GLY A 4 -21.13 -13.75 -13.39
N ARG A 5 -20.32 -13.55 -14.42
CA ARG A 5 -18.86 -13.52 -14.32
C ARG A 5 -18.45 -12.16 -13.72
N GLY A 6 -18.35 -12.13 -12.40
CA GLY A 6 -17.71 -11.04 -11.65
C GLY A 6 -16.70 -11.65 -10.72
N ILE A 7 -15.61 -12.19 -11.27
CA ILE A 7 -14.49 -12.67 -10.44
C ILE A 7 -13.52 -11.50 -10.36
N THR A 8 -13.71 -10.69 -9.30
CA THR A 8 -12.84 -9.57 -8.97
C THR A 8 -11.43 -10.09 -8.77
N LEU A 9 -10.50 -9.63 -9.61
CA LEU A 9 -9.07 -9.92 -9.53
C LEU A 9 -8.46 -9.08 -8.39
N ILE A 10 -8.79 -9.39 -7.13
CA ILE A 10 -8.13 -8.74 -5.98
C ILE A 10 -6.83 -9.50 -5.73
N GLN A 11 -5.79 -9.04 -6.40
CA GLN A 11 -4.45 -9.59 -6.34
C GLN A 11 -3.92 -9.49 -4.90
N GLU A 12 -3.49 -10.63 -4.35
CA GLU A 12 -2.64 -10.77 -3.17
C GLU A 12 -1.53 -9.71 -3.24
N ILE A 13 -1.49 -8.79 -2.27
CA ILE A 13 -0.28 -8.00 -2.04
C ILE A 13 0.66 -8.95 -1.29
N SER A 14 1.41 -9.74 -2.06
CA SER A 14 2.59 -10.41 -1.52
C SER A 14 3.49 -9.32 -0.95
N VAL A 15 3.80 -9.38 0.36
CA VAL A 15 4.73 -8.45 1.00
C VAL A 15 6.04 -8.52 0.23
N SER A 16 6.23 -7.56 -0.66
CA SER A 16 7.34 -7.60 -1.59
C SER A 16 8.63 -7.46 -0.79
N LYS A 17 9.68 -8.20 -1.17
CA LYS A 17 11.05 -8.10 -0.60
C LYS A 17 11.49 -6.63 -0.44
N ARG A 18 10.99 -5.82 -1.36
CA ARG A 18 10.67 -4.38 -1.32
C ARG A 18 10.62 -3.73 0.06
N LEU A 19 9.53 -4.02 0.74
CA LEU A 19 9.09 -3.39 1.98
C LEU A 19 9.99 -3.75 3.17
N THR A 20 10.75 -4.85 3.09
CA THR A 20 11.63 -5.27 4.19
C THR A 20 12.85 -4.36 4.37
N HIS A 21 13.16 -3.53 3.38
CA HIS A 21 14.25 -2.56 3.45
C HIS A 21 13.79 -1.18 3.94
N LEU A 22 12.51 -1.03 4.27
CA LEU A 22 11.93 0.21 4.78
C LEU A 22 11.92 0.21 6.30
N ALA A 23 12.57 1.21 6.90
CA ALA A 23 12.46 1.50 8.32
C ALA A 23 11.54 2.70 8.52
N LEU A 24 10.41 2.49 9.22
CA LEU A 24 9.41 3.52 9.49
C LEU A 24 9.36 3.83 10.99
N SER A 25 9.56 5.10 11.35
CA SER A 25 9.36 5.62 12.70
C SER A 25 7.89 5.96 12.97
N ASP A 26 7.52 6.12 14.24
CA ASP A 26 6.16 6.48 14.65
C ASP A 26 5.76 7.90 14.20
N ASP A 27 6.72 8.84 14.14
CA ASP A 27 6.49 10.21 13.65
C ASP A 27 6.48 10.33 12.11
N GLY A 28 6.48 9.22 11.37
CA GLY A 28 6.37 9.22 9.90
C GLY A 28 7.69 9.41 9.15
N PHE A 29 8.84 9.29 9.81
CA PHE A 29 10.13 9.23 9.14
C PHE A 29 10.34 7.85 8.50
N LEU A 30 10.56 7.83 7.19
CA LEU A 30 10.80 6.62 6.40
C LEU A 30 12.23 6.63 5.86
N PHE A 31 12.99 5.59 6.18
CA PHE A 31 14.33 5.36 5.64
C PHE A 31 14.35 4.09 4.78
N ASP A 32 14.75 4.23 3.52
CA ASP A 32 15.04 3.09 2.65
C ASP A 32 16.50 2.68 2.81
N THR A 33 16.74 1.55 3.47
CA THR A 33 18.10 1.03 3.71
C THR A 33 18.79 0.57 2.43
N ALA A 34 18.06 0.37 1.32
CA ALA A 34 18.62 -0.08 0.06
C ALA A 34 19.29 1.07 -0.72
N SER A 35 18.62 2.22 -0.81
CA SER A 35 19.12 3.40 -1.52
C SER A 35 19.80 4.43 -0.61
N GLY A 36 19.50 4.41 0.69
CA GLY A 36 19.89 5.46 1.64
C GLY A 36 18.97 6.68 1.62
N ASN A 37 17.85 6.65 0.88
CA ASN A 37 16.90 7.75 0.81
C ASN A 37 16.04 7.86 2.07
N THR A 38 15.68 9.10 2.41
CA THR A 38 14.81 9.43 3.54
C THR A 38 13.60 10.22 3.08
N PHE A 39 12.43 9.89 3.61
CA PHE A 39 11.17 10.57 3.33
C PHE A 39 10.45 10.91 4.63
N THR A 40 9.59 11.92 4.56
CA THR A 40 8.65 12.25 5.65
C THR A 40 7.25 12.00 5.16
N LEU A 41 6.54 11.13 5.87
CA LEU A 41 5.15 10.81 5.61
C LEU A 41 4.24 11.61 6.53
N ASN A 42 3.04 11.95 6.04
CA ASN A 42 1.98 12.44 6.92
C ASN A 42 1.39 11.27 7.73
N SER A 43 0.45 11.57 8.62
CA SER A 43 -0.13 10.56 9.52
C SER A 43 -0.89 9.46 8.77
N SER A 44 -1.69 9.79 7.75
CA SER A 44 -2.44 8.79 6.98
C SER A 44 -1.54 7.89 6.14
N ALA A 45 -0.52 8.44 5.48
CA ALA A 45 0.47 7.66 4.75
C ALA A 45 1.29 6.76 5.68
N THR A 46 1.68 7.26 6.86
CA THR A 46 2.36 6.48 7.91
C THR A 46 1.48 5.31 8.35
N PHE A 47 0.19 5.56 8.57
CA PHE A 47 -0.79 4.55 8.93
C PHE A 47 -0.89 3.46 7.85
N ILE A 48 -1.09 3.86 6.58
CA ILE A 48 -1.21 2.94 5.45
C ILE A 48 0.07 2.11 5.29
N LEU A 49 1.25 2.74 5.29
CA LEU A 49 2.52 2.03 5.10
C LEU A 49 2.77 1.00 6.20
N ARG A 50 2.47 1.35 7.45
CA ARG A 50 2.62 0.42 8.58
C ARG A 50 1.77 -0.83 8.41
N ARG A 51 0.51 -0.67 8.00
CA ARG A 51 -0.39 -1.80 7.75
C ARG A 51 0.04 -2.64 6.55
N LEU A 52 0.59 -2.02 5.51
CA LEU A 52 1.19 -2.74 4.39
C LEU A 52 2.42 -3.58 4.82
N ILE A 53 3.28 -3.04 5.68
CA ILE A 53 4.43 -3.78 6.25
C ILE A 53 3.95 -4.96 7.11
N GLU A 54 2.84 -4.80 7.84
CA GLU A 54 2.19 -5.86 8.62
C GLU A 54 1.47 -6.90 7.75
N GLY A 55 1.41 -6.71 6.43
CA GLY A 55 0.80 -7.64 5.48
C GLY A 55 -0.73 -7.56 5.41
N ARG A 56 -1.33 -6.46 5.85
CA ARG A 56 -2.77 -6.23 5.74
C ARG A 56 -3.19 -6.01 4.30
N ASP A 57 -4.38 -6.50 3.95
CA ASP A 57 -4.94 -6.26 2.62
C ASP A 57 -5.60 -4.87 2.53
N ARG A 58 -5.79 -4.37 1.30
CA ARG A 58 -6.31 -3.02 1.05
C ARG A 58 -7.65 -2.75 1.70
N LYS A 59 -8.54 -3.75 1.75
CA LYS A 59 -9.86 -3.61 2.36
C LYS A 59 -9.76 -3.49 3.88
N GLU A 60 -8.94 -4.33 4.53
CA GLU A 60 -8.65 -4.20 5.97
C GLU A 60 -8.11 -2.79 6.29
N ILE A 61 -7.15 -2.32 5.48
CA ILE A 61 -6.55 -0.99 5.65
C ILE A 61 -7.61 0.11 5.52
N ALA A 62 -8.46 0.03 4.49
CA ALA A 62 -9.51 1.03 4.27
C ALA A 62 -10.51 1.07 5.42
N GLU A 63 -10.97 -0.10 5.89
CA GLU A 63 -11.88 -0.18 7.05
C GLU A 63 -11.25 0.41 8.33
N GLU A 64 -9.96 0.15 8.57
CA GLU A 64 -9.25 0.76 9.69
C GLU A 64 -9.04 2.27 9.51
N LEU A 65 -8.72 2.72 8.30
CA LEU A 65 -8.50 4.14 7.99
C LEU A 65 -9.79 4.95 8.18
N CYS A 66 -10.93 4.43 7.71
CA CYS A 66 -12.25 5.00 7.94
C CYS A 66 -12.52 5.20 9.44
N ARG A 67 -12.21 4.20 10.27
CA ARG A 67 -12.40 4.28 11.73
C ARG A 67 -11.43 5.25 12.40
N ALA A 68 -10.18 5.29 11.96
CA ALA A 68 -9.15 6.12 12.58
C ALA A 68 -9.28 7.62 12.23
N TYR A 69 -9.79 7.94 11.04
CA TYR A 69 -9.83 9.30 10.50
C TYR A 69 -11.24 9.83 10.23
N ASP A 70 -12.28 9.09 10.61
CA ASP A 70 -13.70 9.45 10.38
C ASP A 70 -13.97 9.81 8.90
N THR A 71 -13.49 8.95 8.00
CA THR A 71 -13.60 9.16 6.54
C THR A 71 -14.43 8.08 5.86
N GLY A 72 -14.89 8.37 4.64
CA GLY A 72 -15.66 7.43 3.81
C GLY A 72 -14.77 6.38 3.15
N GLU A 73 -15.34 5.19 2.89
CA GLU A 73 -14.62 4.06 2.26
C GLU A 73 -14.05 4.44 0.89
N GLU A 74 -14.80 5.18 0.08
CA GLU A 74 -14.33 5.63 -1.25
C GLU A 74 -13.08 6.52 -1.13
N ILE A 75 -13.08 7.46 -0.18
CA ILE A 75 -11.95 8.36 0.06
C ILE A 75 -10.76 7.56 0.59
N ALA A 76 -10.99 6.64 1.54
CA ALA A 76 -9.94 5.79 2.09
C ALA A 76 -9.28 4.91 1.01
N MET A 77 -10.08 4.32 0.12
CA MET A 77 -9.56 3.53 -1.00
C MET A 77 -8.76 4.38 -1.99
N GLN A 78 -9.23 5.59 -2.31
CA GLN A 78 -8.49 6.53 -3.16
C GLN A 78 -7.16 6.95 -2.53
N ASP A 79 -7.14 7.25 -1.23
CA ASP A 79 -5.90 7.59 -0.51
C ASP A 79 -4.90 6.43 -0.54
N ILE A 80 -5.37 5.20 -0.35
CA ILE A 80 -4.53 3.99 -0.45
C ILE A 80 -3.96 3.84 -1.86
N ASP A 81 -4.80 3.92 -2.89
CA ASP A 81 -4.35 3.75 -4.28
C ASP A 81 -3.37 4.86 -4.70
N GLN A 82 -3.64 6.11 -4.32
CA GLN A 82 -2.76 7.25 -4.60
C GLN A 82 -1.41 7.10 -3.89
N PHE A 83 -1.40 6.61 -2.65
CA PHE A 83 -0.17 6.39 -1.90
C PHE A 83 0.64 5.19 -2.45
N LEU A 84 -0.03 4.10 -2.83
CA LEU A 84 0.63 2.97 -3.50
C LEU A 84 1.27 3.40 -4.82
N GLN A 85 0.58 4.24 -5.61
CA GLN A 85 1.14 4.80 -6.83
C GLN A 85 2.38 5.65 -6.53
N TYR A 86 2.33 6.50 -5.49
CA TYR A 86 3.48 7.29 -5.07
C TYR A 86 4.69 6.42 -4.68
N LEU A 87 4.48 5.33 -3.95
CA LEU A 87 5.55 4.37 -3.61
C LEU A 87 6.10 3.65 -4.85
N LEU A 88 5.29 3.44 -5.89
CA LEU A 88 5.76 2.87 -7.17
C LEU A 88 6.63 3.86 -7.94
N ASP A 89 6.22 5.13 -8.01
CA ASP A 89 6.96 6.21 -8.68
C ASP A 89 8.30 6.51 -8.01
N LEU A 90 8.37 6.38 -6.67
CA LEU A 90 9.63 6.46 -5.92
C LEU A 90 10.51 5.22 -6.06
N GLU A 91 10.07 4.24 -6.86
CA GLU A 91 10.66 2.93 -6.94
C GLU A 91 10.88 2.37 -5.52
N LEU A 92 9.90 2.41 -4.61
CA LEU A 92 9.95 1.76 -3.29
C LEU A 92 9.12 0.46 -3.25
N LEU A 93 8.15 0.35 -4.16
CA LEU A 93 7.48 -0.90 -4.50
C LEU A 93 8.00 -1.41 -5.84
N PRO A 94 8.11 -2.74 -6.04
CA PRO A 94 8.42 -3.25 -7.37
C PRO A 94 7.28 -2.83 -8.30
N GLN A 95 7.61 -2.29 -9.47
CA GLN A 95 6.63 -2.27 -10.55
C GLN A 95 6.12 -3.69 -10.68
N LYS A 96 4.79 -3.89 -10.78
CA LYS A 96 4.27 -5.20 -11.16
C LYS A 96 5.01 -5.55 -12.43
N ASP A 97 5.97 -6.47 -12.34
CA ASP A 97 6.50 -7.15 -13.50
C ASP A 97 5.23 -7.63 -14.19
N GLN A 98 4.92 -6.99 -15.33
CA GLN A 98 4.13 -7.64 -16.35
C GLN A 98 4.92 -8.91 -16.58
N GLU A 99 4.52 -9.97 -15.88
CA GLU A 99 5.04 -11.31 -16.07
C GLU A 99 5.02 -11.49 -17.57
N LYS A 100 6.20 -11.35 -18.20
CA LYS A 100 6.39 -11.62 -19.60
C LYS A 100 6.10 -13.10 -19.69
N ARG A 101 4.81 -13.41 -19.88
CA ARG A 101 4.38 -14.72 -20.28
C ARG A 101 5.18 -15.03 -21.55
N PRO A 102 6.00 -16.08 -21.55
CA PRO A 102 6.69 -16.51 -22.75
C PRO A 102 5.70 -16.81 -23.87
#